data_AF-A0A847A520-F1
#
_entry.id   AF-A0A847A520-F1
#
_cell.length_a   1.000
_cell.length_b   1.000
_cell.length_c   1.000
_cell.angle_alpha   90.00
_cell.angle_beta   90.00
_cell.angle_gamma   90.00
#
_symmetry.space_group_name_H-M   'P 1'
#
loop_
_entity.id
_entity.type
_entity.pdbx_description
1 polymer ?
#
loop_
_entity_poly.entity_id
_entity_poly.type
_entity_poly.pdbx_seq_one_letter_code
_entity_poly.pdbx_strand_id
1 'polypeptide(L)'
;MSQVQQSQSVTLSTRAMVPSMQRVGDRQIEVTYLGNNTHGQPTWVLWNPSEPYLIGLLVQGKLGFTFEQRTDQGVMLHENISLQRVQRALGGY
;
A
#
# COMPACT_ATOMS: atom_id res chain seq x y z
N MET A 1 9.01 12.11 27.99
CA MET A 1 8.88 10.71 27.58
C MET A 1 8.50 10.70 26.11
N SER A 2 9.48 10.67 25.21
CA SER A 2 9.23 10.64 23.76
C SER A 2 9.18 9.19 23.32
N GLN A 3 7.96 8.63 23.25
CA GLN A 3 7.78 7.36 22.56
C GLN A 3 7.96 7.62 21.07
N VAL A 4 9.13 7.27 20.55
CA VAL A 4 9.33 7.13 19.10
C VAL A 4 8.48 5.94 18.69
N GLN A 5 7.26 6.22 18.26
CA GLN A 5 6.38 5.23 17.66
C GLN A 5 7.03 4.87 16.33
N GLN A 6 7.84 3.80 16.33
CA GLN A 6 8.36 3.19 15.12
C GLN A 6 7.14 2.77 14.30
N SER A 7 6.79 3.59 13.31
CA SER A 7 5.83 3.25 12.27
C SER A 7 6.30 1.95 11.66
N GLN A 8 5.61 0.85 11.97
CA GLN A 8 5.92 -0.45 11.39
C GLN A 8 5.88 -0.27 9.87
N SER A 9 7.01 -0.51 9.21
CA SER A 9 7.12 -0.32 7.77
C SER A 9 6.25 -1.35 7.06
N VAL A 10 5.43 -0.90 6.10
CA VAL A 10 4.77 -1.78 5.14
C VAL A 10 5.80 -2.71 4.51
N THR A 11 5.57 -4.00 4.66
CA THR A 11 6.41 -5.08 4.14
C THR A 11 5.73 -5.66 2.91
N LEU A 12 6.38 -5.57 1.75
CA LEU A 12 5.85 -6.10 0.50
C LEU A 12 6.33 -7.55 0.31
N SER A 13 5.49 -8.50 0.70
CA SER A 13 5.73 -9.92 0.41
C SER A 13 5.47 -10.20 -1.07
N THR A 14 6.29 -11.03 -1.70
CA THR A 14 6.05 -11.58 -3.06
C THR A 14 5.59 -13.04 -3.03
N ARG A 15 5.28 -13.57 -1.83
CA ARG A 15 4.67 -14.90 -1.71
C ARG A 15 3.22 -14.80 -2.19
N ALA A 16 2.94 -15.47 -3.31
CA ALA A 16 1.67 -15.35 -4.02
C ALA A 16 0.47 -15.70 -3.10
N MET A 17 -0.56 -14.85 -3.18
CA MET A 17 -1.92 -15.12 -2.67
C MET A 17 -2.08 -15.40 -1.18
N VAL A 18 -1.11 -15.01 -0.34
CA VAL A 18 -1.32 -14.98 1.12
C VAL A 18 -1.49 -13.53 1.56
N PRO A 19 -2.72 -13.10 1.92
CA PRO A 19 -2.93 -11.78 2.47
C PRO A 19 -2.17 -11.63 3.78
N SER A 20 -1.52 -10.48 3.96
CA SER A 20 -0.82 -10.15 5.20
C SER A 20 -1.43 -8.89 5.80
N MET A 21 -1.97 -9.01 7.02
CA MET A 21 -2.47 -7.88 7.79
C MET A 21 -1.31 -7.11 8.39
N GLN A 22 -1.24 -5.82 8.11
CA GLN A 22 -0.16 -4.94 8.56
C GLN A 22 -0.73 -3.68 9.17
N ARG A 23 -0.10 -3.19 10.24
CA ARG A 23 -0.48 -1.93 10.87
C ARG A 23 0.30 -0.80 10.22
N VAL A 24 -0.39 0.18 9.67
CA VAL A 24 0.19 1.37 9.04
C VAL A 24 -0.45 2.58 9.69
N GLY A 25 0.31 3.29 10.55
CA GLY A 25 -0.29 4.31 11.42
C GLY A 25 -1.28 3.68 12.41
N ASP A 26 -2.50 4.19 12.42
CA ASP A 26 -3.62 3.67 13.21
C ASP A 26 -4.46 2.63 12.46
N ARG A 27 -4.28 2.51 11.14
CA ARG A 27 -5.06 1.63 10.26
C ARG A 27 -4.48 0.21 10.16
N GLN A 28 -5.38 -0.73 9.91
CA GLN A 28 -5.04 -2.07 9.49
C GLN A 28 -5.18 -2.15 7.97
N ILE A 29 -4.09 -2.49 7.30
CA ILE A 29 -4.04 -2.65 5.85
C ILE A 29 -3.70 -4.10 5.57
N GLU A 30 -4.55 -4.80 4.82
CA GLU A 30 -4.15 -6.06 4.23
C GLU A 30 -3.41 -5.80 2.92
N VAL A 31 -2.27 -6.47 2.80
CA VAL A 31 -1.36 -6.39 1.66
C VAL A 31 -1.32 -7.76 1.01
N THR A 32 -1.72 -7.82 -0.26
CA THR A 32 -1.81 -9.07 -1.02
C THR A 32 -1.07 -8.93 -2.34
N TYR A 33 -0.10 -9.81 -2.58
CA TYR A 33 0.64 -9.85 -3.84
C TYR A 33 -0.17 -10.53 -4.93
N LEU A 34 -0.33 -9.85 -6.06
CA LEU A 34 -1.10 -10.30 -7.22
C LEU A 34 -0.22 -10.94 -8.30
N GLY A 35 1.10 -10.87 -8.17
CA GLY A 35 2.03 -11.27 -9.23
C GLY A 35 2.55 -10.08 -10.03
N ASN A 36 3.13 -10.38 -11.19
CA ASN A 36 3.57 -9.37 -12.13
C ASN A 36 2.42 -8.99 -13.07
N ASN A 37 2.28 -7.69 -13.37
CA ASN A 37 1.32 -7.21 -14.36
C ASN A 37 1.78 -7.54 -15.81
N THR A 38 1.00 -7.11 -16.80
CA THR A 38 1.31 -7.29 -18.24
C THR A 38 2.61 -6.63 -18.70
N HIS A 39 3.16 -5.71 -17.90
CA HIS A 39 4.45 -5.07 -18.12
C HIS A 39 5.60 -5.74 -17.33
N GLY A 40 5.33 -6.86 -16.65
CA GLY A 40 6.32 -7.58 -15.84
C GLY A 40 6.61 -6.95 -14.48
N GLN A 41 5.78 -6.01 -14.02
CA GLN A 41 6.02 -5.27 -12.78
C GLN A 41 5.29 -5.92 -11.59
N PRO A 42 5.97 -6.15 -10.45
CA PRO A 42 5.34 -6.65 -9.24
C PRO A 42 4.17 -5.76 -8.80
N THR A 43 3.04 -6.38 -8.49
CA THR A 43 1.78 -5.68 -8.19
C THR A 43 1.14 -6.23 -6.92
N TRP A 44 0.62 -5.32 -6.09
CA TRP A 44 -0.10 -5.63 -4.86
C TRP A 44 -1.45 -4.92 -4.84
N VAL A 45 -2.42 -5.55 -4.19
CA VAL A 45 -3.60 -4.85 -3.68
C VAL A 45 -3.38 -4.52 -2.21
N LEU A 46 -3.77 -3.31 -1.85
CA LEU A 46 -3.74 -2.77 -0.50
C LEU A 46 -5.17 -2.41 -0.14
N TRP A 47 -5.72 -2.96 0.93
CA TRP A 47 -7.09 -2.64 1.33
C TRP A 47 -7.21 -2.47 2.84
N ASN A 48 -8.08 -1.55 3.27
CA ASN A 48 -8.49 -1.43 4.66
C ASN A 48 -9.84 -2.15 4.85
N PRO A 49 -9.92 -3.25 5.60
CA PRO A 49 -11.19 -3.96 5.81
C PRO A 49 -12.24 -3.13 6.56
N SER A 50 -11.81 -2.14 7.35
CA SER A 50 -12.71 -1.23 8.07
C SER A 50 -13.22 -0.08 7.20
N GLU A 51 -12.53 0.23 6.10
CA GLU A 51 -12.87 1.32 5.18
C GLU A 51 -12.80 0.77 3.73
N PRO A 52 -13.82 0.04 3.24
CA PRO A 52 -13.74 -0.69 1.97
C PRO A 52 -13.54 0.20 0.74
N TYR A 53 -13.87 1.49 0.86
CA TYR A 53 -13.60 2.48 -0.18
C TYR A 53 -12.11 2.82 -0.31
N LEU A 54 -11.28 2.56 0.72
CA LEU A 54 -9.83 2.71 0.68
C LEU A 54 -9.15 1.43 0.20
N ILE A 55 -9.35 1.14 -1.08
CA ILE A 55 -8.61 0.12 -1.81
C ILE A 55 -7.61 0.78 -2.76
N GLY A 56 -6.41 0.24 -2.84
CA GLY A 56 -5.39 0.73 -3.74
C GLY A 56 -4.60 -0.37 -4.42
N LEU A 57 -4.17 -0.08 -5.64
CA LEU A 57 -3.28 -0.90 -6.43
C LEU A 57 -1.88 -0.30 -6.38
N LEU A 58 -0.91 -1.09 -5.94
CA LEU A 58 0.49 -0.71 -5.88
C LEU A 58 1.28 -1.47 -6.92
N VAL A 59 2.02 -0.77 -7.76
CA VAL A 59 2.89 -1.35 -8.79
C VAL A 59 4.32 -0.89 -8.53
N GLN A 60 5.27 -1.82 -8.52
CA GLN A 60 6.70 -1.50 -8.42
C GLN A 60 7.30 -1.31 -9.82
N GLY A 61 7.61 -0.06 -10.15
CA GLY A 61 8.37 0.31 -11.34
C GLY A 61 9.88 0.34 -11.10
N LYS A 62 10.64 0.77 -12.11
CA LYS A 62 12.11 0.88 -12.03
C LYS A 62 12.59 2.00 -11.11
N LEU A 63 11.83 3.09 -11.03
CA LEU A 63 12.21 4.33 -10.32
C LEU A 63 11.47 4.52 -8.98
N GLY A 64 10.56 3.61 -8.63
CA GLY A 64 9.73 3.74 -7.44
C GLY A 64 8.42 3.00 -7.60
N PHE A 65 7.41 3.45 -6.87
CA PHE A 65 6.08 2.86 -6.90
C PHE A 65 5.08 3.77 -7.60
N THR A 66 4.16 3.13 -8.32
CA THR A 66 2.90 3.74 -8.74
C THR A 66 1.81 3.23 -7.81
N PHE A 67 1.10 4.14 -7.16
CA PHE A 67 0.02 3.82 -6.24
C PHE A 67 -1.26 4.50 -6.73
N GLU A 68 -2.21 3.69 -7.18
CA GLU A 68 -3.57 4.11 -7.51
C GLU A 68 -4.46 3.80 -6.32
N GLN A 69 -5.05 4.82 -5.70
CA GLN A 69 -5.96 4.66 -4.57
C GLN A 69 -7.35 5.11 -4.99
N ARG A 70 -8.34 4.27 -4.73
CA ARG A 70 -9.73 4.69 -4.78
C ARG A 70 -10.09 5.32 -3.45
N THR A 71 -10.79 6.44 -3.50
CA THR A 71 -11.34 7.14 -2.35
C THR A 71 -12.82 7.44 -2.62
N ASP A 72 -13.51 7.94 -1.61
CA ASP A 72 -14.87 8.47 -1.73
C ASP A 72 -14.98 9.66 -2.71
N GLN A 73 -13.87 10.37 -2.95
CA GLN A 73 -13.79 11.52 -3.86
C GLN A 73 -13.31 11.16 -5.28
N GLY A 74 -13.00 9.88 -5.55
CA GLY A 74 -12.55 9.40 -6.85
C GLY A 74 -11.21 8.67 -6.83
N VAL A 75 -10.52 8.63 -7.96
CA VAL A 75 -9.21 7.96 -8.08
C VAL A 75 -8.10 8.96 -7.82
N MET A 76 -7.22 8.64 -6.87
CA MET A 76 -5.99 9.37 -6.60
C MET A 76 -4.80 8.56 -7.10
N LEU A 77 -4.00 9.15 -8.00
CA LEU A 77 -2.82 8.51 -8.57
C LEU A 77 -1.54 9.16 -8.04
N HIS A 78 -0.62 8.34 -7.56
CA HIS A 78 0.72 8.75 -7.16
C HIS A 78 1.76 7.98 -7.96
N GLU A 79 2.63 8.68 -8.69
CA GLU A 79 3.65 8.07 -9.53
C GLU A 79 5.05 8.37 -9.01
N ASN A 80 5.98 7.43 -9.24
CA ASN A 80 7.39 7.55 -8.85
C ASN A 80 7.59 7.91 -7.37
N ILE A 81 6.71 7.38 -6.51
CA ILE A 81 6.77 7.64 -5.07
C ILE A 81 7.58 6.57 -4.33
N SER A 82 8.16 6.96 -3.20
CA SER A 82 8.83 6.03 -2.30
C SER A 82 7.81 5.21 -1.50
N LEU A 83 8.25 4.07 -0.97
CA LEU A 83 7.42 3.23 -0.08
C LEU A 83 6.95 4.00 1.17
N GLN A 84 7.76 4.91 1.71
CA GLN A 84 7.34 5.80 2.81
C GLN A 84 6.19 6.73 2.43
N ARG A 85 6.09 7.13 1.16
CA ARG A 85 4.98 7.98 0.70
C ARG A 85 3.72 7.16 0.47
N VAL A 86 3.85 5.90 0.05
CA VAL A 86 2.74 4.91 0.04
C VAL A 86 2.21 4.71 1.46
N GLN A 87 3.11 4.50 2.44
CA GLN A 87 2.74 4.33 3.85
C GLN A 87 1.95 5.53 4.39
N ARG A 88 2.36 6.75 4.07
CA ARG A 88 1.63 7.97 4.47
C ARG A 88 0.26 8.07 3.80
N ALA A 89 0.13 7.68 2.53
CA ALA A 89 -1.16 7.67 1.86
C ALA A 89 -2.15 6.65 2.47
N LEU A 90 -1.63 5.50 2.92
CA LEU A 90 -2.42 4.45 3.58
C LEU A 90 -2.78 4.80 5.03
N GLY A 91 -1.80 5.28 5.80
CA GLY A 91 -1.89 5.40 7.25
C GLY A 91 -2.75 6.56 7.78
N GLY A 92 -3.32 7.38 6.90
CA GLY A 92 -3.96 8.63 7.33
C GLY A 92 -2.93 9.64 7.85
N TYR A 93 -3.37 10.87 8.06
CA TYR A 93 -2.56 11.92 8.67
C TYR A 93 -2.62 11.85 10.19
#